data_AF-A0A564USB3-F1
#
_entry.id   AF-A0A564USB3-F1
#
_cell.length_a   1.000
_cell.length_b   1.000
_cell.length_c   1.000
_cell.angle_alpha   90.00
_cell.angle_beta   90.00
_cell.angle_gamma   90.00
#
_symmetry.space_group_name_H-M   'P 1'
#
loop_
_entity.id
_entity.type
_entity.pdbx_description
1 polymer ?
#
loop_
_entity_poly.entity_id
_entity_poly.type
_entity_poly.pdbx_seq_one_letter_code
_entity_poly.pdbx_strand_id
1 'polypeptide(L)'
;MANYAKTNIGNEGRIELHETLSLTGAEISINKLPAGASVPFIHSHKNNEEINLTTGDWLRISPAGKRQFFASKDSELTYICIQVKENSLEGFTTDDGIIY
;
A
#
# COMPACT_ATOMS: atom_id res chain seq x y z
N MET A 1 -2.66 -11.20 -28.22
CA MET A 1 -2.87 -11.23 -26.76
C MET A 1 -2.21 -9.97 -26.20
N ALA A 2 -2.87 -9.22 -25.32
CA ALA A 2 -2.30 -7.98 -24.78
C ALA A 2 -1.30 -8.33 -23.67
N ASN A 3 -0.14 -7.68 -23.66
CA ASN A 3 0.88 -7.83 -22.60
C ASN A 3 0.65 -6.84 -21.45
N TYR A 4 -0.59 -6.36 -21.29
CA TYR A 4 -0.96 -5.40 -20.25
C TYR A 4 -2.44 -5.59 -19.85
N ALA A 5 -2.74 -5.24 -18.60
CA ALA A 5 -4.09 -5.05 -18.09
C ALA A 5 -4.25 -3.58 -17.65
N LYS A 6 -5.46 -3.04 -17.80
CA LYS A 6 -5.79 -1.68 -17.35
C LYS A 6 -7.15 -1.71 -16.67
N THR A 7 -7.24 -1.08 -15.51
CA THR A 7 -8.50 -0.85 -14.79
C THR A 7 -8.63 0.62 -14.41
N ASN A 8 -9.85 1.06 -14.13
CA ASN A 8 -10.12 2.34 -13.49
C ASN A 8 -10.73 2.07 -12.13
N ILE A 9 -10.24 2.76 -11.11
CA ILE A 9 -10.73 2.63 -9.74
C ILE A 9 -11.61 3.84 -9.40
N GLY A 10 -12.69 3.58 -8.67
CA GLY A 10 -13.54 4.61 -8.11
C GLY A 10 -13.00 5.17 -6.79
N ASN A 11 -13.83 5.98 -6.12
CA ASN A 11 -13.54 6.57 -4.80
C ASN A 11 -14.09 5.67 -3.67
N GLU A 12 -13.86 4.36 -3.78
CA GLU A 12 -14.35 3.36 -2.81
C GLU A 12 -13.39 3.23 -1.62
N GLY A 13 -13.87 2.62 -0.53
CA GLY A 13 -13.11 2.55 0.73
C GLY A 13 -11.81 1.74 0.64
N ARG A 14 -11.88 0.52 0.09
CA ARG A 14 -10.70 -0.34 -0.14
C ARG A 14 -10.88 -1.10 -1.44
N ILE A 15 -9.88 -1.05 -2.30
CA ILE A 15 -9.84 -1.77 -3.58
C ILE A 15 -8.54 -2.58 -3.62
N GLU A 16 -8.66 -3.86 -3.97
CA GLU A 16 -7.53 -4.78 -4.19
C GLU A 16 -7.36 -5.03 -5.69
N LEU A 17 -6.11 -5.00 -6.16
CA LEU A 17 -5.81 -5.02 -7.59
C LEU A 17 -5.31 -6.36 -8.10
N HIS A 18 -5.03 -7.33 -7.22
CA HIS A 18 -4.42 -8.60 -7.60
C HIS A 18 -5.24 -9.38 -8.63
N GLU A 19 -6.51 -9.67 -8.34
CA GLU A 19 -7.37 -10.38 -9.29
C GLU A 19 -7.69 -9.53 -10.52
N THR A 20 -7.97 -8.23 -10.30
CA THR A 20 -8.41 -7.31 -11.37
C THR A 20 -7.34 -7.09 -12.43
N LEU A 21 -6.07 -7.05 -12.04
CA LEU A 21 -4.94 -6.86 -12.94
C LEU A 21 -4.13 -8.14 -13.17
N SER A 22 -4.55 -9.26 -12.57
CA SER A 22 -3.82 -10.55 -12.61
C SER A 22 -2.35 -10.39 -12.19
N LEU A 23 -2.11 -9.69 -11.08
CA LEU A 23 -0.77 -9.43 -10.58
C LEU A 23 -0.12 -10.71 -10.07
N THR A 24 1.15 -10.92 -10.39
CA THR A 24 1.90 -12.13 -9.99
C THR A 24 3.07 -11.85 -9.06
N GLY A 25 3.61 -10.63 -9.08
CA GLY A 25 4.77 -10.23 -8.26
C GLY A 25 4.43 -9.44 -7.01
N ALA A 26 3.19 -8.95 -6.88
CA ALA A 26 2.77 -8.13 -5.76
C ALA A 26 1.26 -8.22 -5.51
N GLU A 27 0.86 -7.84 -4.31
CA GLU A 27 -0.50 -7.40 -3.98
C GLU A 27 -0.46 -5.88 -3.87
N ILE A 28 -1.44 -5.20 -4.48
CA ILE A 28 -1.56 -3.75 -4.42
C ILE A 28 -2.98 -3.42 -4.01
N SER A 29 -3.12 -2.67 -2.92
CA SER A 29 -4.42 -2.14 -2.49
C SER A 29 -4.38 -0.63 -2.35
N ILE A 30 -5.53 -0.02 -2.63
CA ILE A 30 -5.77 1.41 -2.47
C ILE A 30 -6.81 1.54 -1.38
N ASN A 31 -6.45 2.30 -0.34
CA ASN A 31 -7.21 2.38 0.89
C ASN A 31 -7.52 3.84 1.18
N LYS A 32 -8.73 4.07 1.67
CA LYS A 32 -9.24 5.38 2.03
C LYS A 32 -9.83 5.35 3.44
N LEU A 33 -9.28 6.19 4.31
CA LEU A 33 -9.76 6.39 5.66
C LEU A 33 -10.33 7.81 5.79
N PRO A 34 -11.63 7.98 6.11
CA PRO A 34 -12.21 9.29 6.41
C PRO A 34 -11.49 9.97 7.58
N ALA A 35 -11.59 11.30 7.67
CA ALA A 35 -11.06 12.05 8.80
C ALA A 35 -11.58 11.49 10.15
N GLY A 36 -10.67 11.29 11.10
CA GLY A 36 -10.96 10.69 12.41
C GLY A 36 -11.26 9.19 12.39
N ALA A 37 -11.26 8.52 11.23
CA ALA A 37 -11.44 7.08 11.14
C ALA A 37 -10.13 6.33 11.37
N SER A 38 -10.21 5.25 12.15
CA SER A 38 -9.17 4.24 12.27
C SER A 38 -9.65 2.94 11.65
N VAL A 39 -8.71 2.08 11.22
CA VAL A 39 -9.05 0.69 10.91
C VAL A 39 -9.77 0.04 12.12
N PRO A 40 -10.76 -0.85 11.92
CA PRO A 40 -11.82 -1.19 12.88
C PRO A 40 -11.39 -2.04 14.11
N PHE A 41 -10.13 -1.96 14.52
CA PHE A 41 -9.62 -2.63 15.72
C PHE A 41 -9.08 -1.58 16.69
N ILE A 42 -9.74 -1.45 17.85
CA ILE A 42 -9.24 -0.63 18.96
C ILE A 42 -8.14 -1.42 19.64
N HIS A 43 -6.89 -1.06 19.38
CA HIS A 43 -5.79 -1.37 20.29
C HIS A 43 -5.01 -0.10 20.60
N SER A 44 -4.64 0.07 21.85
CA SER A 44 -3.77 1.14 22.33
C SER A 44 -2.41 0.54 22.65
N HIS A 45 -1.35 1.05 22.04
CA HIS A 45 0.02 0.63 22.34
C HIS A 45 0.59 1.46 23.49
N LYS A 46 1.27 0.82 24.44
CA LYS A 46 1.92 1.52 25.56
C LYS A 46 3.26 2.17 25.17
N ASN A 47 3.93 1.65 24.14
CA ASN A 47 5.30 2.02 23.74
C ASN A 47 5.50 2.09 22.20
N ASN A 48 4.44 2.23 21.40
CA ASN A 48 4.66 2.35 19.95
C ASN A 48 5.08 3.77 19.57
N GLU A 49 6.01 3.86 18.63
CA GLU A 49 6.37 5.08 17.95
C GLU A 49 5.26 5.43 16.95
N GLU A 50 4.65 6.60 17.11
CA GLU A 50 3.71 7.15 16.14
C GLU A 50 4.48 7.98 15.11
N ILE A 51 4.30 7.67 13.83
CA ILE A 51 4.92 8.39 12.73
C ILE A 51 3.83 9.18 12.01
N ASN A 52 3.96 10.52 12.01
CA ASN A 52 3.06 11.39 11.27
C ASN A 52 3.29 11.22 9.76
N LEU A 53 2.19 11.07 9.02
CA LEU A 53 2.21 10.91 7.56
C LEU A 53 1.58 12.13 6.89
N THR A 54 2.19 12.54 5.79
CA THR A 54 1.73 13.60 4.90
C THR A 54 1.80 13.12 3.45
N THR A 55 1.14 13.85 2.55
CA THR A 55 1.17 13.50 1.12
C THR A 55 2.60 13.55 0.59
N GLY A 56 3.04 12.44 0.00
CA GLY A 56 4.39 12.29 -0.55
C GLY A 56 5.30 11.39 0.29
N ASP A 57 4.90 11.03 1.51
CA ASP A 57 5.69 10.13 2.35
C ASP A 57 5.65 8.68 1.84
N TRP A 58 6.81 8.02 1.88
CA TRP A 58 6.99 6.61 1.53
C TRP A 58 7.62 5.87 2.70
N LEU A 59 7.05 4.71 3.04
CA LEU A 59 7.51 3.89 4.14
C LEU A 59 7.66 2.43 3.70
N ARG A 60 8.77 1.82 4.10
CA ARG A 60 8.99 0.37 3.96
C ARG A 60 8.86 -0.27 5.34
N ILE A 61 7.96 -1.25 5.46
CA ILE A 61 7.72 -1.97 6.71
C ILE A 61 8.12 -3.43 6.49
N SER A 62 9.03 -3.95 7.32
CA SER A 62 9.43 -5.37 7.25
C SER A 62 8.30 -6.28 7.74
N PRO A 63 8.30 -7.59 7.39
CA PRO A 63 7.27 -8.53 7.85
C PRO A 63 7.14 -8.62 9.38
N ALA A 64 8.22 -8.37 10.12
CA ALA A 64 8.20 -8.34 11.59
C ALA A 64 7.54 -7.06 12.16
N GLY A 65 7.41 -6.01 11.36
CA GLY A 65 6.83 -4.73 11.76
C GLY A 65 5.32 -4.84 11.95
N LYS A 66 4.84 -4.55 13.16
CA LYS A 66 3.41 -4.37 13.45
C LYS A 66 3.02 -2.95 13.05
N ARG A 67 1.95 -2.80 12.27
CA ARG A 67 1.50 -1.50 11.74
C ARG A 67 0.00 -1.32 11.88
N GLN A 68 -0.40 -0.08 12.08
CA GLN A 68 -1.78 0.37 12.03
C GLN A 68 -1.80 1.78 11.42
N PHE A 69 -2.76 2.03 10.52
CA PHE A 69 -2.98 3.35 9.93
C PHE A 69 -4.25 3.97 10.49
N PHE A 70 -4.21 5.27 10.74
CA PHE A 70 -5.34 6.09 11.15
C PHE A 70 -5.28 7.43 10.42
N ALA A 71 -6.44 7.96 10.05
CA ALA A 71 -6.52 9.30 9.50
C ALA A 71 -6.43 10.34 10.63
N SER A 72 -5.88 11.51 10.32
CA SER A 72 -5.95 12.67 11.22
C SER A 72 -7.42 13.06 11.49
N LYS A 73 -7.68 13.81 12.57
CA LYS A 73 -9.04 14.27 12.89
C LYS A 73 -9.65 15.17 11.82
N ASP A 74 -8.81 15.88 11.08
CA ASP A 74 -9.23 16.99 10.22
C ASP A 74 -9.05 16.69 8.72
N SER A 75 -8.37 15.60 8.36
CA SER A 75 -8.11 15.22 6.99
C SER A 75 -8.23 13.71 6.78
N GLU A 76 -8.81 13.33 5.65
CA GLU A 76 -8.80 11.97 5.13
C GLU A 76 -7.37 11.50 4.82
N LEU A 77 -7.16 10.19 4.91
CA LEU A 77 -5.93 9.54 4.50
C LEU A 77 -6.23 8.58 3.35
N THR A 78 -5.66 8.86 2.18
CA THR A 78 -5.66 7.94 1.04
C THR A 78 -4.24 7.44 0.84
N TYR A 79 -4.05 6.13 0.79
CA TYR A 79 -2.73 5.52 0.67
C TYR A 79 -2.75 4.26 -0.19
N ILE A 80 -1.59 3.97 -0.79
CA ILE A 80 -1.33 2.75 -1.55
C ILE A 80 -0.51 1.82 -0.66
N CYS A 81 -0.97 0.57 -0.52
CA CYS A 81 -0.21 -0.48 0.14
C CYS A 81 0.26 -1.48 -0.91
N ILE A 82 1.58 -1.53 -1.12
CA ILE A 82 2.25 -2.47 -2.01
C ILE A 82 2.88 -3.57 -1.15
N GLN A 83 2.47 -4.81 -1.36
CA GLN A 83 2.98 -5.97 -0.64
C GLN A 83 3.72 -6.87 -1.61
N VAL A 84 4.99 -7.12 -1.31
CA VAL A 84 5.88 -8.02 -2.05
C VAL A 84 6.47 -9.02 -1.08
N LYS A 85 6.93 -10.16 -1.60
CA LYS A 85 7.69 -11.10 -0.80
C LYS A 85 9.03 -10.46 -0.43
N GLU A 86 9.39 -10.51 0.84
CA GLU A 86 10.66 -9.96 1.30
C GLU A 86 11.84 -10.68 0.60
N ASN A 87 12.82 -9.91 0.14
CA ASN A 87 14.00 -10.39 -0.57
C ASN A 87 13.72 -11.20 -1.85
N SER A 88 12.59 -10.97 -2.53
CA SER A 88 12.29 -11.63 -3.80
C SER A 88 12.72 -10.84 -5.05
N LEU A 89 13.17 -9.60 -4.89
CA LEU A 89 13.68 -8.80 -5.99
C LEU A 89 15.13 -9.21 -6.29
N GLU A 90 15.38 -9.67 -7.51
CA GLU A 90 16.71 -10.06 -7.98
C GLU A 90 17.29 -8.95 -8.86
N GLY A 91 17.03 -8.98 -10.17
CA GLY A 91 17.36 -7.91 -11.09
C GLY A 91 16.43 -6.71 -10.94
N PHE A 92 16.97 -5.50 -11.12
CA PHE A 92 16.18 -4.27 -11.18
C PHE A 92 16.79 -3.31 -12.19
N THR A 93 15.97 -2.44 -12.77
CA THR A 93 16.42 -1.40 -13.72
C THR A 93 17.18 -1.98 -14.91
N THR A 94 18.42 -1.56 -15.15
CA THR A 94 19.22 -1.92 -16.33
C THR A 94 19.60 -3.40 -16.38
N ASP A 95 19.62 -4.08 -15.23
CA ASP A 95 20.02 -5.48 -15.14
C ASP A 95 18.87 -6.46 -15.50
N ASP A 96 17.63 -5.97 -15.56
CA ASP A 96 16.42 -6.73 -15.98
C ASP A 96 15.84 -6.20 -17.31
N GLY A 97 16.06 -4.91 -17.62
CA GLY A 97 15.55 -4.28 -18.83
C GLY A 97 16.41 -4.51 -20.07
N ILE A 98 15.80 -5.00 -21.15
CA ILE A 98 16.41 -4.99 -22.49
C ILE A 98 16.11 -3.63 -23.14
N ILE A 99 17.14 -2.86 -23.49
CA ILE A 99 17.01 -1.62 -24.27
C ILE A 99 16.90 -1.98 -25.75
N TYR A 100 15.84 -1.53 -26.42
CA TYR A 100 15.62 -1.67 -27.87
C TYR A 100 15.94 -0.38 -28.60
#